data_AF-A0A6C0EIR7-F1
#
_entry.id   AF-A0A6C0EIR7-F1
#
_cell.length_a   1.000
_cell.length_b   1.000
_cell.length_c   1.000
_cell.angle_alpha   90.00
_cell.angle_beta   90.00
_cell.angle_gamma   90.00
#
_symmetry.space_group_name_H-M   'P 1'
#
loop_
_entity.id
_entity.type
_entity.pdbx_description
1 polymer ?
#
loop_
_entity_poly.entity_id
_entity_poly.type
_entity_poly.pdbx_seq_one_letter_code
_entity_poly.pdbx_strand_id
1 'polypeptide(L)'
;MSSMEIINNTEKMVGEGVGSFYKVLKDFNVIGFVLGLLIANSVAEIANSFIDGIIMPSIKPLLDRIKSNNTNIKVGGLNLHLDKFLNSLLKFLVLAFIIFILLQLGINMTRPLTWVRIEQIKDGLKL
;
A
#
# COMPACT_ATOMS: atom_id res chain seq x y z
N MET A 1 37.75 -6.84 36.73
CA MET A 1 36.98 -6.14 35.68
C MET A 1 36.15 -5.05 36.34
N SER A 2 36.33 -3.79 35.94
CA SER A 2 35.61 -2.65 36.54
C SER A 2 34.18 -2.59 35.99
N SER A 3 33.20 -2.26 36.82
CA SER A 3 31.81 -2.08 36.38
C SER A 3 31.69 -1.08 35.21
N MET A 4 32.58 -0.08 35.15
CA MET A 4 32.63 0.89 34.03
C MET A 4 33.13 0.30 32.70
N GLU A 5 33.95 -0.74 32.72
CA GLU A 5 34.44 -1.39 31.50
C GLU A 5 33.36 -2.26 30.85
N ILE A 6 32.52 -2.92 31.67
CA ILE A 6 31.37 -3.70 31.19
C ILE A 6 30.32 -2.78 30.55
N ILE A 7 30.05 -1.62 31.16
CA ILE A 7 29.09 -0.64 30.64
C ILE A 7 29.57 -0.11 29.29
N ASN A 8 30.84 0.27 29.17
CA ASN A 8 31.41 0.85 27.95
C ASN A 8 31.47 -0.18 26.79
N ASN A 9 31.84 -1.44 27.08
CA ASN A 9 31.79 -2.51 26.07
C ASN A 9 30.34 -2.82 25.65
N THR A 10 29.38 -2.78 26.57
CA THR A 10 27.98 -3.01 26.24
C THR A 10 27.43 -1.89 25.35
N GLU A 11 27.71 -0.62 25.66
CA GLU A 11 27.33 0.51 24.82
C GLU A 11 27.94 0.42 23.42
N LYS A 12 29.20 -0.01 23.31
CA LYS A 12 29.87 -0.19 22.03
C LYS A 12 29.27 -1.33 21.21
N MET A 13 28.98 -2.48 21.82
CA MET A 13 28.31 -3.60 21.15
C MET A 13 26.89 -3.24 20.70
N VAL A 14 26.14 -2.47 21.50
CA VAL A 14 24.81 -1.97 21.12
C VAL A 14 24.91 -0.94 20.00
N GLY A 15 25.88 -0.03 20.04
CA GLY A 15 26.12 0.95 18.98
C GLY A 15 26.50 0.30 17.64
N GLU A 16 27.37 -0.72 17.68
CA GLU A 16 27.72 -1.53 16.50
C GLU A 16 26.53 -2.34 15.98
N GLY A 17 25.70 -2.88 16.88
CA GLY A 17 24.45 -3.58 16.53
C GLY A 17 23.44 -2.66 15.83
N VAL A 18 23.20 -1.47 16.37
CA VAL A 18 22.30 -0.47 15.77
C VAL A 18 22.87 0.06 14.44
N GLY A 19 24.19 0.30 14.37
CA GLY A 19 24.86 0.75 13.16
C GLY A 19 24.80 -0.28 12.03
N SER A 20 25.01 -1.56 12.34
CA SER A 20 24.90 -2.65 11.36
C SER A 20 23.46 -2.85 10.87
N PHE A 21 22.47 -2.75 11.76
CA PHE A 21 21.05 -2.78 11.37
C PHE A 21 20.67 -1.61 10.47
N TYR A 22 21.06 -0.38 10.84
CA TYR A 22 20.82 0.80 10.00
C TYR A 22 21.46 0.65 8.62
N LYS A 23 22.67 0.07 8.56
CA LYS A 23 23.36 -0.22 7.31
C LYS A 23 22.56 -1.21 6.44
N VAL A 24 22.02 -2.29 7.01
CA VAL A 24 21.15 -3.23 6.29
C VAL A 24 19.91 -2.52 5.74
N LEU A 25 19.22 -1.70 6.55
CA LEU A 25 18.03 -0.97 6.09
C LEU A 25 18.33 -0.02 4.92
N LYS A 26 19.52 0.60 4.94
CA LYS A 26 19.98 1.51 3.89
C LYS A 26 20.40 0.75 2.62
N ASP A 27 21.19 -0.32 2.77
CA ASP A 27 21.72 -1.12 1.65
C ASP A 27 20.58 -1.79 0.87
N PHE A 28 19.50 -2.19 1.54
CA PHE A 28 18.31 -2.76 0.91
C PHE A 28 17.20 -1.74 0.59
N ASN A 29 17.45 -0.44 0.77
CA ASN A 29 16.48 0.65 0.55
C ASN A 29 15.12 0.43 1.23
N VAL A 30 15.10 -0.25 2.38
CA VAL A 30 13.88 -0.67 3.10
C VAL A 30 13.12 0.54 3.64
N ILE A 31 13.84 1.60 4.01
CA ILE A 31 13.25 2.81 4.59
C ILE A 31 12.25 3.44 3.62
N GLY A 32 12.61 3.56 2.33
CA GLY A 32 11.72 4.10 1.30
C GLY A 32 10.50 3.21 1.06
N PHE A 33 10.71 1.88 1.06
CA PHE A 33 9.62 0.92 0.91
C PHE A 33 8.61 0.99 2.07
N VAL A 34 9.09 1.00 3.32
CA VAL A 34 8.23 1.05 4.50
C VAL A 34 7.43 2.35 4.55
N LEU A 35 8.05 3.50 4.25
CA LEU A 35 7.34 4.78 4.18
C LEU A 35 6.27 4.76 3.08
N GLY A 36 6.58 4.22 1.90
CA GLY A 36 5.60 4.06 0.82
C GLY A 36 4.42 3.16 1.23
N LEU A 37 4.71 2.05 1.90
CA LEU A 37 3.68 1.12 2.40
C LEU A 37 2.79 1.76 3.47
N LEU A 38 3.37 2.53 4.41
CA LEU A 38 2.63 3.25 5.44
C LEU A 38 1.63 4.24 4.83
N ILE A 39 2.10 5.06 3.90
CA ILE A 39 1.24 6.03 3.19
C ILE A 39 0.15 5.30 2.40
N ALA A 40 0.51 4.23 1.68
CA ALA A 40 -0.45 3.42 0.93
C ALA A 40 -1.54 2.81 1.83
N ASN A 41 -1.17 2.30 3.00
CA ASN A 41 -2.12 1.76 3.98
C ASN A 41 -3.08 2.85 4.49
N SER A 42 -2.58 4.02 4.86
CA SER A 42 -3.44 5.12 5.30
C SER A 42 -4.41 5.59 4.21
N VAL A 43 -3.97 5.63 2.95
CA VAL A 43 -4.87 5.95 1.81
C VAL A 43 -5.95 4.88 1.65
N ALA A 44 -5.59 3.60 1.78
CA ALA A 44 -6.55 2.51 1.74
C ALA A 44 -7.56 2.59 2.90
N GLU A 45 -7.14 2.97 4.10
CA GLU A 45 -8.03 3.19 5.25
C GLU A 45 -9.04 4.31 5.00
N ILE A 46 -8.59 5.44 4.44
CA ILE A 46 -9.47 6.56 4.07
C ILE A 46 -10.50 6.11 3.02
N ALA A 47 -10.04 5.39 1.99
CA ALA A 47 -10.93 4.85 0.97
C ALA A 47 -11.96 3.88 1.57
N ASN A 48 -11.55 2.99 2.47
CA ASN A 48 -12.45 2.07 3.16
C ASN A 48 -13.47 2.81 4.03
N SER A 49 -13.06 3.84 4.76
CA SER A 49 -13.95 4.68 5.56
C SER A 49 -15.03 5.36 4.70
N PHE A 50 -14.65 5.87 3.52
CA PHE A 50 -15.60 6.44 2.58
C PHE A 50 -16.60 5.40 2.05
N ILE A 51 -16.14 4.18 1.76
CA ILE A 51 -17.01 3.10 1.29
C ILE A 51 -17.99 2.71 2.38
N ASP A 52 -17.49 2.43 3.59
CA ASP A 52 -18.32 1.97 4.70
C ASP A 52 -19.27 3.08 5.20
N GLY A 53 -18.85 4.34 5.13
CA GLY A 53 -19.61 5.49 5.61
C GLY A 53 -20.65 6.02 4.63
N ILE A 54 -20.39 5.98 3.32
CA ILE A 54 -21.24 6.63 2.31
C ILE A 54 -21.79 5.61 1.31
N ILE A 55 -20.91 4.82 0.69
CA ILE A 55 -21.32 3.93 -0.40
C ILE A 55 -22.15 2.74 0.09
N MET A 56 -21.68 2.07 1.13
CA MET A 56 -22.29 0.84 1.64
C MET A 56 -23.70 1.10 2.18
N PRO A 57 -23.99 2.16 2.95
CA PRO A 57 -25.36 2.50 3.35
C PRO A 57 -26.30 2.74 2.15
N SER A 58 -25.80 3.31 1.05
CA SER A 58 -26.59 3.52 -0.18
C SER A 58 -26.87 2.23 -0.96
N ILE A 59 -25.93 1.29 -0.99
CA ILE A 59 -26.04 0.04 -1.75
C ILE A 59 -26.69 -1.09 -0.93
N LYS A 60 -26.50 -1.09 0.40
CA LYS A 60 -27.05 -2.10 1.32
C LYS A 60 -28.54 -2.39 1.14
N PRO A 61 -29.45 -1.39 1.05
CA PRO A 61 -30.88 -1.69 0.85
C PRO A 61 -31.19 -2.31 -0.52
N LEU A 62 -30.37 -2.07 -1.54
CA LEU A 62 -30.49 -2.74 -2.84
C LEU A 62 -29.94 -4.17 -2.78
N LEU A 63 -28.82 -4.37 -2.08
CA LEU A 63 -28.19 -5.67 -1.89
C LEU A 63 -29.04 -6.61 -1.03
N ASP A 64 -29.69 -6.08 0.00
CA ASP A 64 -30.61 -6.82 0.88
C ASP A 64 -31.83 -7.35 0.10
N ARG A 65 -32.32 -6.60 -0.91
CA ARG A 65 -33.38 -7.07 -1.82
C ARG A 65 -32.92 -8.22 -2.71
N ILE A 66 -31.69 -8.18 -3.21
CA ILE A 66 -31.10 -9.27 -4.03
C ILE A 66 -30.87 -10.52 -3.17
N LYS A 67 -30.47 -10.32 -1.91
CA LYS A 67 -30.15 -11.37 -0.95
C LYS A 67 -31.39 -12.09 -0.37
N SER A 68 -32.54 -11.43 -0.34
CA SER A 68 -33.77 -11.96 0.27
C SER A 68 -34.31 -13.26 -0.37
N ASN A 69 -33.81 -13.67 -1.55
CA ASN A 69 -34.43 -14.71 -2.37
C ASN A 69 -33.86 -16.14 -2.28
N ASN A 70 -33.06 -16.50 -1.26
CA ASN A 70 -32.52 -17.86 -0.92
C ASN A 70 -31.00 -17.95 -1.03
N THR A 71 -30.26 -17.73 0.05
CA THR A 71 -28.82 -18.02 0.05
C THR A 71 -28.31 -18.80 1.26
N ASN A 72 -29.17 -19.10 2.23
CA ASN A 72 -28.90 -20.17 3.19
C ASN A 72 -29.23 -21.53 2.54
N ILE A 73 -28.47 -21.92 1.52
CA ILE A 73 -28.53 -23.25 0.95
C ILE A 73 -27.88 -24.20 1.98
N LYS A 74 -28.68 -24.72 2.90
CA LYS A 74 -28.26 -25.75 3.85
C LYS A 74 -28.13 -27.07 3.10
N VAL A 75 -26.92 -27.43 2.70
CA VAL A 75 -26.62 -28.77 2.20
C VAL A 75 -25.98 -29.55 3.35
N GLY A 76 -26.70 -30.54 3.89
CA GLY A 76 -26.13 -31.54 4.82
C GLY A 76 -25.54 -31.01 6.14
N GLY A 77 -25.98 -29.84 6.64
CA GLY A 77 -25.50 -29.26 7.91
C GLY A 77 -24.36 -28.25 7.78
N LEU A 78 -23.85 -27.98 6.57
CA LEU A 78 -22.94 -26.86 6.31
C LEU A 78 -23.72 -25.59 5.95
N ASN A 79 -23.47 -24.51 6.70
CA ASN A 79 -23.92 -23.16 6.34
C ASN A 79 -22.86 -22.53 5.41
N LEU A 80 -23.12 -22.52 4.10
CA LEU A 80 -22.26 -21.83 3.15
C LEU A 80 -22.58 -20.32 3.18
N HIS A 81 -21.67 -19.52 3.75
CA HIS A 81 -21.82 -18.06 3.86
C HIS A 81 -21.56 -17.33 2.52
N LEU A 82 -22.27 -17.72 1.46
CA LEU A 82 -22.17 -17.11 0.12
C LEU A 82 -22.45 -15.60 0.16
N ASP A 83 -23.29 -15.19 1.10
CA ASP A 83 -23.64 -13.79 1.39
C ASP A 83 -22.45 -12.91 1.75
N LYS A 84 -21.58 -13.42 2.64
CA LYS A 84 -20.44 -12.66 3.15
C LYS A 84 -19.40 -12.52 2.05
N PHE A 85 -19.26 -13.55 1.22
CA PHE A 85 -18.39 -13.53 0.05
C PHE A 85 -18.86 -12.50 -0.98
N LEU A 86 -20.14 -12.51 -1.38
CA LEU A 86 -20.67 -11.56 -2.36
C LEU A 86 -20.56 -10.11 -1.86
N ASN A 87 -20.84 -9.88 -0.57
CA ASN A 87 -20.65 -8.57 0.05
C ASN A 87 -19.18 -8.12 0.02
N SER A 88 -18.25 -9.02 0.34
CA SER A 88 -16.81 -8.73 0.28
C SER A 88 -16.33 -8.47 -1.15
N LEU A 89 -16.86 -9.21 -2.13
CA LEU A 89 -16.55 -9.04 -3.54
C LEU A 89 -17.04 -7.69 -4.06
N LEU A 90 -18.26 -7.28 -3.68
CA LEU A 90 -18.81 -5.98 -4.04
C LEU A 90 -18.01 -4.84 -3.40
N LYS A 91 -17.67 -4.97 -2.11
CA LYS A 91 -16.82 -3.99 -1.40
C LYS A 91 -15.46 -3.86 -2.08
N PHE A 92 -14.84 -4.96 -2.50
CA PHE A 92 -13.57 -4.95 -3.22
C PHE A 92 -13.67 -4.22 -4.57
N LEU A 93 -14.72 -4.48 -5.35
CA LEU A 93 -14.93 -3.84 -6.65
C LEU A 93 -15.10 -2.32 -6.52
N VAL A 94 -15.89 -1.89 -5.52
CA VAL A 94 -16.07 -0.47 -5.20
C VAL A 94 -14.75 0.15 -4.71
N LEU A 95 -14.01 -0.53 -3.83
CA LEU A 95 -12.73 -0.04 -3.32
C LEU A 95 -11.72 0.16 -4.43
N ALA A 96 -11.59 -0.81 -5.34
CA ALA A 96 -10.72 -0.68 -6.50
C ALA A 96 -11.10 0.53 -7.38
N PHE A 97 -12.40 0.74 -7.60
CA PHE A 97 -12.90 1.87 -8.40
C PHE A 97 -12.62 3.22 -7.73
N ILE A 98 -12.82 3.34 -6.42
CA ILE A 98 -12.57 4.58 -5.68
C ILE A 98 -11.09 4.91 -5.61
N ILE A 99 -10.23 3.93 -5.30
CA ILE A 99 -8.78 4.13 -5.30
C ILE A 99 -8.32 4.58 -6.69
N PHE A 100 -8.85 3.98 -7.77
CA PHE A 100 -8.55 4.40 -9.13
C PHE A 100 -8.90 5.87 -9.39
N ILE A 101 -10.09 6.32 -8.99
CA ILE A 101 -10.49 7.73 -9.13
C ILE A 101 -9.59 8.65 -8.29
N LEU A 102 -9.28 8.28 -7.05
CA LEU A 102 -8.42 9.09 -6.17
C LEU A 102 -7.01 9.26 -6.75
N LEU A 103 -6.43 8.20 -7.31
CA LEU A 103 -5.13 8.27 -7.97
C LEU A 103 -5.18 9.09 -9.26
N GLN A 104 -6.22 8.90 -10.08
CA GLN A 104 -6.38 9.62 -11.34
C GLN A 104 -6.57 11.14 -11.12
N LEU A 105 -7.30 11.53 -10.06
CA LEU A 105 -7.49 12.93 -9.71
C LEU A 105 -6.26 13.54 -9.02
N GLY A 106 -5.55 12.76 -8.18
CA GLY A 106 -4.37 13.23 -7.46
C GLY A 106 -3.13 13.35 -8.33
N ILE A 107 -3.00 12.55 -9.39
CA ILE A 107 -1.85 12.54 -10.27
C ILE A 107 -2.18 13.32 -11.55
N ASN A 108 -2.06 14.65 -11.49
CA ASN A 108 -1.89 15.45 -12.71
C ASN A 108 -0.49 15.17 -13.26
N MET A 109 -0.38 14.18 -14.14
CA MET A 109 0.87 13.78 -14.78
C MET A 109 1.28 14.82 -15.84
N THR A 110 1.64 16.04 -15.42
CA THR A 110 2.31 17.01 -16.30
C THR A 110 3.75 16.58 -16.51
N ARG A 111 3.99 15.79 -17.55
CA ARG A 111 5.35 15.57 -18.04
C ARG A 111 5.72 16.67 -19.04
N PRO A 112 6.78 17.47 -18.84
CA PRO A 112 7.56 17.91 -19.97
C PRO A 112 8.42 16.71 -20.41
N LEU A 113 8.17 16.19 -21.61
CA LEU A 113 9.10 15.31 -22.30
C LEU A 113 10.32 16.15 -22.69
N THR A 114 11.27 16.33 -21.79
CA THR A 114 12.54 16.98 -22.11
C THR A 114 13.40 16.00 -22.89
N TRP A 115 13.26 16.06 -24.21
CA TRP A 115 14.16 15.43 -25.17
C TRP A 115 15.59 15.89 -24.89
N VAL A 116 16.47 14.94 -24.56
CA VAL A 116 17.90 15.21 -24.48
C VAL A 116 18.40 15.32 -25.93
N ARG A 117 18.73 16.54 -26.37
CA ARG A 117 19.52 16.76 -27.60
C ARG A 117 20.90 16.15 -27.36
N ILE A 118 21.24 15.15 -28.16
CA ILE A 118 22.59 14.60 -28.22
C ILE A 118 23.45 15.67 -28.91
N GLU A 119 24.26 16.37 -28.12
CA GLU A 119 25.31 17.23 -28.66
C GLU A 119 26.32 16.30 -29.36
N GLN A 120 26.34 16.38 -30.69
CA GLN A 120 27.26 15.64 -31.54
C GLN A 120 28.67 16.18 -31.32
N ILE A 121 29.36 15.69 -30.29
CA ILE A 121 30.81 15.90 -30.17
C ILE A 121 31.47 15.01 -31.22
N LYS A 122 31.63 15.53 -32.43
CA LYS A 122 32.60 15.04 -33.41
C LYS A 122 33.06 16.08 -34.43
N ASP A 123 33.17 17.35 -34.04
CA ASP A 123 33.88 18.38 -34.82
C ASP A 123 35.33 18.59 -34.36
N GLY A 124 35.90 17.56 -33.70
CA GLY A 124 37.27 17.57 -33.16
C GLY A 124 38.29 16.74 -33.95
N LEU A 125 37.93 16.17 -35.10
CA LEU A 125 38.88 15.51 -35.99
C LEU A 125 39.19 16.42 -37.17
N LYS A 126 40.07 17.40 -36.93
CA LYS A 126 40.91 17.94 -37.99
C LYS A 126 42.02 16.92 -38.25
N LEU A 127 41.93 16.25 -39.40
CA LEU A 127 43.05 15.55 -40.03
C LEU A 127 44.18 16.53 -40.35
#